data_AF-A0A089LMX1-F1
#
_entry.id   AF-A0A089LMX1-F1
#
_cell.length_a   1.000
_cell.length_b   1.000
_cell.length_c   1.000
_cell.angle_alpha   90.00
_cell.angle_beta   90.00
_cell.angle_gamma   90.00
#
_symmetry.space_group_name_H-M   'P 1'
#
loop_
_entity.id
_entity.type
_entity.pdbx_description
1 polymer ?
#
loop_
_entity_poly.entity_id
_entity_poly.type
_entity_poly.pdbx_seq_one_letter_code
_entity_poly.pdbx_strand_id
1 'polypeptide(L)'
;MKPYDYSLDAIKGISCILMIIAHIPLYFHGNERVFQIVAGVAPVLFFAVSGVTTTLQVKRRSFGSLLGFYVLFAVIGFAYNLMWRPDVQAFRIMDVPQIIALGVLSVYLLEKYLKPPLYLYLLLSLAVFAVHSFIGHRLPDFPLKSVVFTETVGFTYFPWLFAFLGGVFAYRASNRVNLIMTLVAGGMLVVVSYGGVSEADYVKYNMSMPYLLLSITVLFGAFYLFRRFKSYAPANPLLYAGKHSLLFLFTHLFLILAFDRLGLGRLYIVLIWGLVLICTYVGMHILLWFNRYIAQYLEHFLPWAVIVISVVAVPLVIPNRDLIILMEAALGMLFAMNYKQLSSLMSASVSPRREPALPEAVGERV
;
A
#
# COMPACT_ATOMS: atom_id res chain seq x y z
N MET A 1 -0.46 27.93 -3.54
CA MET A 1 -0.58 26.51 -3.13
C MET A 1 -0.16 25.64 -4.31
N LYS A 2 0.53 24.51 -4.10
CA LYS A 2 0.73 23.56 -5.21
C LYS A 2 -0.64 22.95 -5.57
N PRO A 3 -0.99 22.84 -6.86
CA PRO A 3 -2.22 22.17 -7.30
C PRO A 3 -2.21 20.69 -6.88
N TYR A 4 -3.40 20.09 -6.80
CA TYR A 4 -3.56 18.67 -6.51
C TYR A 4 -2.83 17.82 -7.57
N ASP A 5 -2.05 16.84 -7.12
CA ASP A 5 -1.21 16.02 -7.99
C ASP A 5 -1.89 14.67 -8.27
N TYR A 6 -2.67 14.61 -9.34
CA TYR A 6 -3.40 13.40 -9.75
C TYR A 6 -2.49 12.22 -10.13
N SER A 7 -1.21 12.46 -10.42
CA SER A 7 -0.28 11.39 -10.79
C SER A 7 -0.05 10.40 -9.65
N LEU A 8 -0.08 10.88 -8.39
CA LEU A 8 0.10 10.04 -7.21
C LEU A 8 -1.09 9.08 -7.01
N ASP A 9 -2.31 9.54 -7.32
CA ASP A 9 -3.48 8.68 -7.35
C ASP A 9 -3.41 7.69 -8.51
N ALA A 10 -2.98 8.12 -9.70
CA ALA A 10 -2.81 7.19 -10.83
C ALA A 10 -1.79 6.07 -10.51
N ILE A 11 -0.67 6.40 -9.84
CA ILE A 11 0.32 5.42 -9.39
C ILE A 11 -0.28 4.45 -8.38
N LYS A 12 -1.02 4.93 -7.37
CA LYS A 12 -1.75 4.03 -6.45
C LYS A 12 -2.81 3.19 -7.18
N GLY A 13 -3.49 3.75 -8.17
CA GLY A 13 -4.50 3.08 -8.97
C GLY A 13 -3.93 1.90 -9.76
N ILE A 14 -2.79 2.08 -10.43
CA ILE A 14 -2.14 0.95 -11.12
C ILE A 14 -1.65 -0.09 -10.12
N SER A 15 -1.21 0.33 -8.94
CA SER A 15 -0.83 -0.57 -7.84
C SER A 15 -2.00 -1.44 -7.38
N CYS A 16 -3.22 -0.88 -7.32
CA CYS A 16 -4.43 -1.64 -7.01
C CYS A 16 -4.67 -2.75 -8.06
N ILE A 17 -4.53 -2.42 -9.35
CA ILE A 17 -4.67 -3.40 -10.43
C ILE A 17 -3.60 -4.50 -10.33
N LEU A 18 -2.34 -4.11 -10.11
CA LEU A 18 -1.24 -5.06 -9.92
C LEU A 18 -1.49 -5.97 -8.70
N MET A 19 -2.05 -5.45 -7.60
CA MET A 19 -2.36 -6.31 -6.44
C MET A 19 -3.35 -7.44 -6.77
N ILE A 20 -4.36 -7.20 -7.62
CA ILE A 20 -5.26 -8.28 -8.05
C ILE A 20 -4.49 -9.38 -8.77
N ILE A 21 -3.55 -9.00 -9.63
CA ILE A 21 -2.71 -9.96 -10.37
C ILE A 21 -1.76 -10.70 -9.41
N ALA A 22 -1.30 -10.05 -8.33
CA ALA A 22 -0.35 -10.61 -7.38
C ALA A 22 -0.96 -11.63 -6.38
N HIS A 23 -2.23 -11.48 -6.00
CA HIS A 23 -2.78 -12.06 -4.75
C HIS A 23 -3.70 -13.27 -4.91
N ILE A 24 -3.43 -14.16 -5.85
CA ILE A 24 -4.40 -15.20 -6.15
C ILE A 24 -3.86 -16.61 -5.82
N PRO A 25 -4.49 -17.38 -4.89
CA PRO A 25 -4.15 -18.78 -4.61
C PRO A 25 -4.61 -19.74 -5.72
N LEU A 26 -4.76 -19.25 -6.95
CA LEU A 26 -5.28 -20.03 -8.06
C LEU A 26 -4.11 -20.58 -8.84
N TYR A 27 -4.18 -21.89 -9.05
CA TYR A 27 -3.19 -22.72 -9.70
C TYR A 27 -2.71 -22.07 -11.01
N PHE A 28 -1.48 -21.58 -11.00
CA PHE A 28 -0.81 -21.07 -12.19
C PHE A 28 -0.13 -22.23 -12.90
N HIS A 29 -0.49 -22.45 -14.16
CA HIS A 29 0.14 -23.43 -15.03
C HIS A 29 0.71 -22.70 -16.25
N GLY A 30 2.03 -22.47 -16.28
CA GLY A 30 2.73 -21.95 -17.47
C GLY A 30 3.13 -20.48 -17.38
N ASN A 31 2.96 -19.75 -18.49
CA ASN A 31 3.58 -18.44 -18.76
C ASN A 31 3.01 -17.28 -17.91
N GLU A 32 1.89 -17.49 -17.21
CA GLU A 32 1.20 -16.46 -16.44
C GLU A 32 1.96 -16.03 -15.16
N ARG A 33 2.94 -16.84 -14.73
CA ARG A 33 3.78 -16.55 -13.56
C ARG A 33 4.61 -15.29 -13.71
N VAL A 34 5.00 -14.93 -14.93
CA VAL A 34 5.70 -13.66 -15.23
C VAL A 34 4.85 -12.46 -14.83
N PHE A 35 3.53 -12.50 -15.07
CA PHE A 35 2.63 -11.42 -14.66
C PHE A 35 2.56 -11.30 -13.15
N GLN A 36 2.61 -12.41 -12.40
CA GLN A 36 2.63 -12.39 -10.94
C GLN A 36 3.92 -11.78 -10.40
N ILE A 37 5.07 -12.09 -10.99
CA ILE A 37 6.37 -11.51 -10.62
C ILE A 37 6.33 -9.99 -10.79
N VAL A 38 5.85 -9.52 -11.95
CA VAL A 38 5.71 -8.09 -12.23
C VAL A 38 4.69 -7.46 -11.29
N ALA A 39 3.54 -8.10 -11.07
CA ALA A 39 2.49 -7.63 -10.19
C ALA A 39 2.90 -7.59 -8.71
N GLY A 40 3.83 -8.46 -8.30
CA GLY A 40 4.37 -8.52 -6.95
C GLY A 40 4.97 -7.21 -6.48
N VAL A 41 5.38 -6.32 -7.40
CA VAL A 41 5.92 -4.99 -7.08
C VAL A 41 4.86 -3.96 -6.68
N ALA A 42 3.56 -4.29 -6.70
CA ALA A 42 2.50 -3.36 -6.32
C ALA A 42 2.74 -2.61 -4.99
N PRO A 43 3.23 -3.26 -3.91
CA PRO A 43 3.54 -2.57 -2.65
C PRO A 43 4.64 -1.50 -2.80
N VAL A 44 5.59 -1.67 -3.72
CA VAL A 44 6.66 -0.69 -4.00
C VAL A 44 6.06 0.67 -4.36
N LEU A 45 5.05 0.66 -5.21
CA LEU A 45 4.37 1.88 -5.66
C LEU A 45 3.52 2.51 -4.54
N PHE A 46 2.83 1.69 -3.72
CA PHE A 46 2.13 2.18 -2.54
C PHE A 46 3.06 2.85 -1.53
N PHE A 47 4.19 2.21 -1.24
CA PHE A 47 5.21 2.71 -0.32
C PHE A 47 5.86 3.98 -0.86
N ALA A 48 6.15 4.02 -2.17
CA ALA A 48 6.68 5.21 -2.82
C ALA A 48 5.72 6.41 -2.70
N VAL A 49 4.44 6.24 -3.02
CA VAL A 49 3.44 7.33 -2.88
C VAL A 49 3.24 7.70 -1.40
N SER A 50 3.27 6.73 -0.48
CA SER A 50 3.18 7.00 0.96
C SER A 50 4.37 7.85 1.46
N GLY A 51 5.58 7.56 1.00
CA GLY A 51 6.76 8.39 1.27
C GLY A 51 6.60 9.82 0.75
N VAL A 52 6.18 9.98 -0.51
CA VAL A 52 5.95 11.31 -1.12
C VAL A 52 4.91 12.10 -0.33
N THR A 53 3.75 11.52 -0.08
CA THR A 53 2.65 12.19 0.63
C THR A 53 3.04 12.54 2.05
N THR A 54 3.86 11.74 2.72
CA THR A 54 4.44 12.08 4.04
C THR A 54 5.21 13.38 3.99
N THR A 55 6.09 13.58 3.00
CA THR A 55 6.86 14.84 2.90
C THR A 55 5.96 16.07 2.69
N LEU A 56 4.78 15.89 2.11
CA LEU A 56 3.77 16.94 1.99
C LEU A 56 3.04 17.18 3.33
N GLN A 57 2.77 16.12 4.09
CA GLN A 57 2.09 16.17 5.39
C GLN A 57 2.98 16.71 6.52
N VAL A 58 4.30 16.48 6.46
CA VAL A 58 5.29 16.97 7.46
C VAL A 58 5.17 18.48 7.71
N LYS A 59 4.78 19.23 6.67
CA LYS A 59 4.63 20.69 6.74
C LYS A 59 3.32 21.14 7.41
N ARG A 60 2.33 20.26 7.53
CA ARG A 60 0.95 20.59 7.94
C ARG A 60 0.54 19.96 9.26
N ARG A 61 1.25 18.92 9.72
CA ARG A 61 0.84 18.13 10.89
C ARG A 61 1.96 17.99 11.92
N SER A 62 1.57 18.01 13.19
CA SER A 62 2.47 17.72 14.31
C SER A 62 2.86 16.24 14.30
N PHE A 63 4.04 15.94 14.84
CA PHE A 63 4.53 14.57 14.94
C PHE A 63 3.59 13.71 15.79
N GLY A 64 3.12 14.22 16.93
CA GLY A 64 2.21 13.49 17.82
C GLY A 64 0.88 13.10 17.13
N SER A 65 0.32 13.99 16.32
CA SER A 65 -0.90 13.70 15.55
C SER A 65 -0.70 12.57 14.54
N LEU A 66 0.43 12.61 13.81
CA LEU A 66 0.78 11.55 12.86
C LEU A 66 1.14 10.24 13.55
N LEU A 67 1.87 10.30 14.66
CA LEU A 67 2.22 9.13 15.46
C LEU A 67 0.96 8.43 15.97
N GLY A 68 0.03 9.17 16.59
CA GLY A 68 -1.24 8.61 17.06
C GLY A 68 -2.02 7.94 15.93
N PHE A 69 -2.15 8.63 14.79
CA PHE A 69 -2.86 8.08 13.64
C PHE A 69 -2.21 6.81 13.10
N TYR A 70 -0.89 6.81 12.90
CA TYR A 70 -0.20 5.67 12.32
C TYR A 70 -0.06 4.48 13.27
N VAL A 71 -0.05 4.71 14.59
CA VAL A 71 -0.17 3.63 15.59
C VAL A 71 -1.53 2.96 15.46
N LEU A 72 -2.64 3.72 15.42
CA LEU A 72 -3.96 3.14 15.24
C LEU A 72 -4.12 2.47 13.86
N PHE A 73 -3.60 3.10 12.81
CA PHE A 73 -3.58 2.52 11.46
C PHE A 73 -2.82 1.19 11.43
N ALA A 74 -1.69 1.05 12.14
CA ALA A 74 -0.95 -0.19 12.23
C ALA A 74 -1.73 -1.29 12.98
N VAL A 75 -2.40 -0.93 14.09
CA VAL A 75 -3.21 -1.88 14.87
C VAL A 75 -4.43 -2.33 14.08
N ILE A 76 -5.21 -1.42 13.53
CA ILE A 76 -6.37 -1.75 12.68
C ILE A 76 -5.92 -2.48 11.41
N GLY A 77 -4.70 -2.19 10.94
CA GLY A 77 -4.06 -2.93 9.86
C GLY A 77 -3.93 -4.44 10.12
N PHE A 78 -3.96 -4.91 11.37
CA PHE A 78 -3.98 -6.35 11.65
C PHE A 78 -5.27 -7.04 11.17
N ALA A 79 -6.35 -6.30 10.97
CA ALA A 79 -7.55 -6.83 10.32
C ALA A 79 -7.21 -7.40 8.93
N TYR A 80 -6.30 -6.75 8.19
CA TYR A 80 -5.84 -7.25 6.90
C TYR A 80 -5.08 -8.57 7.05
N ASN A 81 -4.18 -8.66 8.04
CA ASN A 81 -3.42 -9.87 8.32
C ASN A 81 -4.34 -11.03 8.70
N LEU A 82 -5.36 -10.75 9.52
CA LEU A 82 -6.33 -11.72 10.02
C LEU A 82 -7.26 -12.24 8.93
N MET A 83 -7.54 -11.45 7.89
CA MET A 83 -8.26 -11.96 6.71
C MET A 83 -7.49 -13.08 6.00
N TRP A 84 -6.16 -12.95 5.89
CA TRP A 84 -5.33 -13.97 5.24
C TRP A 84 -4.93 -15.10 6.19
N ARG A 85 -4.71 -14.79 7.48
CA ARG A 85 -4.34 -15.72 8.55
C ARG A 85 -5.28 -15.52 9.74
N PRO A 86 -6.47 -16.16 9.74
CA PRO A 86 -7.48 -15.95 10.77
C PRO A 86 -7.15 -16.68 12.08
N ASP A 87 -6.04 -16.29 12.69
CA ASP A 87 -5.55 -16.79 13.97
C ASP A 87 -4.61 -15.77 14.64
N VAL A 88 -4.27 -16.01 15.91
CA VAL A 88 -3.43 -15.12 16.73
C VAL A 88 -1.99 -14.97 16.23
N GLN A 89 -1.50 -15.87 15.36
CA GLN A 89 -0.14 -15.74 14.80
C GLN A 89 -0.05 -14.60 13.79
N ALA A 90 -1.19 -14.11 13.27
CA ALA A 90 -1.25 -12.94 12.39
C ALA A 90 -0.64 -11.67 13.02
N PHE A 91 -0.68 -11.56 14.35
CA PHE A 91 -0.09 -10.43 15.08
C PHE A 91 1.44 -10.43 15.12
N ARG A 92 2.09 -11.55 14.74
CA ARG A 92 3.55 -11.66 14.66
C ARG A 92 4.10 -11.28 13.29
N ILE A 93 3.23 -11.02 12.33
CA ILE A 93 3.56 -10.75 10.94
C ILE A 93 3.25 -9.29 10.64
N MET A 94 4.12 -8.62 9.88
CA MET A 94 3.79 -7.32 9.31
C MET A 94 3.34 -7.49 7.87
N ASP A 95 2.32 -6.70 7.51
CA ASP A 95 1.84 -6.59 6.14
C ASP A 95 1.84 -5.11 5.72
N VAL A 96 1.34 -4.84 4.51
CA VAL A 96 1.32 -3.53 3.87
C VAL A 96 0.93 -2.38 4.82
N PRO A 97 -0.13 -2.47 5.67
CA PRO A 97 -0.47 -1.39 6.59
C PRO A 97 0.63 -1.09 7.64
N GLN A 98 1.21 -2.11 8.27
CA GLN A 98 2.24 -1.90 9.29
C GLN A 98 3.51 -1.33 8.67
N ILE A 99 3.88 -1.77 7.46
CA ILE A 99 5.02 -1.20 6.73
C ILE A 99 4.77 0.25 6.34
N ILE A 100 3.56 0.61 5.90
CA ILE A 100 3.19 2.00 5.63
C ILE A 100 3.31 2.84 6.90
N ALA A 101 2.82 2.36 8.05
CA ALA A 101 2.92 3.09 9.31
C ALA A 101 4.37 3.41 9.68
N LEU A 102 5.23 2.40 9.70
CA LEU A 102 6.65 2.56 10.04
C LEU A 102 7.39 3.40 8.99
N GLY A 103 7.12 3.18 7.70
CA GLY A 103 7.73 3.91 6.60
C GLY A 103 7.39 5.40 6.61
N VAL A 104 6.12 5.74 6.84
CA VAL A 104 5.67 7.13 6.97
C VAL A 104 6.32 7.80 8.18
N LEU A 105 6.38 7.14 9.34
CA LEU A 105 7.02 7.73 10.52
C LEU A 105 8.51 7.97 10.30
N SER A 106 9.22 7.05 9.65
CA SER A 106 10.65 7.24 9.34
C SER A 106 10.89 8.34 8.31
N VAL A 107 10.10 8.41 7.24
CA VAL A 107 10.19 9.52 6.29
C VAL A 107 9.84 10.84 6.97
N TYR A 108 8.88 10.86 7.90
CA TYR A 108 8.57 12.05 8.68
C TYR A 108 9.76 12.52 9.49
N LEU A 109 10.39 11.63 10.28
CA LEU A 109 11.55 11.97 11.11
C LEU A 109 12.70 12.50 10.25
N LEU A 110 12.98 11.82 9.14
CA LEU A 110 14.02 12.19 8.20
C LEU A 110 13.74 13.55 7.53
N GLU A 111 12.54 13.79 7.03
CA GLU A 111 12.17 15.06 6.40
C GLU A 111 12.04 16.21 7.41
N LYS A 112 11.61 15.93 8.66
CA LYS A 112 11.44 16.95 9.70
C LYS A 112 12.77 17.42 10.27
N TYR A 113 13.65 16.49 10.60
CA TYR A 113 14.88 16.75 11.36
C TYR A 113 16.13 16.83 10.49
N LEU A 114 16.28 15.95 9.48
CA LEU A 114 17.49 15.90 8.65
C LEU A 114 17.36 16.73 7.36
N LYS A 115 16.16 16.80 6.78
CA LYS A 115 15.89 17.49 5.49
C LYS A 115 16.95 17.17 4.43
N PRO A 116 17.19 15.88 4.13
CA PRO A 116 18.33 15.52 3.31
C PRO A 116 18.23 16.09 1.89
N PRO A 117 19.37 16.41 1.25
CA PRO A 117 19.39 16.84 -0.13
C PRO A 117 18.81 15.76 -1.04
N LEU A 118 18.34 16.15 -2.23
CA LEU A 118 17.63 15.27 -3.16
C LEU A 118 18.34 13.92 -3.37
N TYR A 119 19.62 13.94 -3.73
CA TYR A 119 20.37 12.73 -4.06
C TYR A 119 20.68 11.85 -2.84
N LEU A 120 20.63 12.40 -1.63
CA LEU A 120 20.79 11.59 -0.42
C LEU A 120 19.57 10.67 -0.21
N TYR A 121 18.37 11.03 -0.69
CA TYR A 121 17.24 10.09 -0.71
C TYR A 121 17.51 8.86 -1.59
N LEU A 122 18.12 9.05 -2.75
CA LEU A 122 18.51 7.95 -3.62
C LEU A 122 19.59 7.08 -2.96
N LEU A 123 20.62 7.71 -2.40
CA LEU A 123 21.70 6.99 -1.72
C LEU A 123 21.15 6.18 -0.53
N LEU A 124 20.28 6.76 0.30
CA LEU A 124 19.66 6.05 1.43
C LEU A 124 18.75 4.91 0.97
N SER A 125 18.01 5.09 -0.14
CA SER A 125 17.21 4.02 -0.73
C SER A 125 18.08 2.82 -1.13
N LEU A 126 19.23 3.05 -1.77
CA LEU A 126 20.18 1.99 -2.13
C LEU A 126 20.92 1.42 -0.91
N ALA A 127 21.25 2.27 0.07
CA ALA A 127 21.95 1.86 1.29
C ALA A 127 21.10 0.90 2.13
N VAL A 128 19.78 1.11 2.19
CA VAL A 128 18.85 0.17 2.84
C VAL A 128 18.96 -1.23 2.24
N PHE A 129 19.00 -1.34 0.91
CA PHE A 129 19.19 -2.61 0.24
C PHE A 129 20.57 -3.22 0.50
N ALA A 130 21.64 -2.41 0.46
CA ALA A 130 22.99 -2.87 0.75
C ALA A 130 23.11 -3.42 2.19
N VAL A 131 22.55 -2.72 3.17
CA VAL A 131 22.53 -3.17 4.57
C VAL A 131 21.72 -4.47 4.70
N HIS A 132 20.58 -4.62 4.03
CA HIS A 132 19.86 -5.89 4.00
C HIS A 132 20.74 -7.03 3.45
N SER A 133 21.32 -6.82 2.26
CA SER A 133 22.11 -7.84 1.56
C SER A 133 23.38 -8.24 2.31
N PHE A 134 24.09 -7.29 2.91
CA PHE A 134 25.40 -7.54 3.52
C PHE A 134 25.37 -7.67 5.05
N ILE A 135 24.40 -7.08 5.74
CA ILE A 135 24.40 -7.04 7.21
C ILE A 135 23.23 -7.84 7.77
N GLY A 136 22.05 -7.81 7.13
CA GLY A 136 20.81 -8.39 7.66
C GLY A 136 20.94 -9.84 8.13
N HIS A 137 21.54 -10.70 7.31
CA HIS A 137 21.75 -12.12 7.63
C HIS A 137 22.86 -12.39 8.67
N ARG A 138 23.72 -11.40 8.94
CA ARG A 138 24.85 -11.51 9.90
C ARG A 138 24.52 -10.99 11.29
N LEU A 139 23.37 -10.33 11.46
CA LEU A 139 22.97 -9.82 12.77
C LEU A 139 22.67 -10.98 13.74
N PRO A 140 23.07 -10.89 15.02
CA PRO A 140 22.65 -11.86 16.03
C PRO A 140 21.13 -11.86 16.20
N ASP A 141 20.57 -12.89 16.82
CA ASP A 141 19.13 -12.90 17.12
C ASP A 141 18.78 -11.91 18.24
N PHE A 142 17.74 -11.10 18.01
CA PHE A 142 17.21 -10.14 18.98
C PHE A 142 15.69 -9.98 18.81
N PRO A 143 14.96 -9.48 19.83
CA PRO A 143 13.53 -9.26 19.74
C PRO A 143 13.19 -8.35 18.54
N LEU A 144 12.19 -8.72 17.74
CA LEU A 144 11.77 -8.01 16.51
C LEU A 144 12.76 -8.08 15.34
N LYS A 145 13.83 -8.89 15.39
CA LYS A 145 14.70 -9.10 14.23
C LYS A 145 13.90 -9.56 12.99
N SER A 146 12.91 -10.44 13.15
CA SER A 146 12.02 -10.91 12.08
C SER A 146 11.14 -9.80 11.48
N VAL A 147 10.80 -8.82 12.30
CA VAL A 147 10.01 -7.66 11.89
C VAL A 147 10.90 -6.70 11.10
N VAL A 148 12.11 -6.45 11.57
CA VAL A 148 12.98 -5.41 10.99
C VAL A 148 13.82 -5.92 9.82
N PHE A 149 14.49 -7.07 9.95
CA PHE A 149 15.56 -7.52 9.04
C PHE A 149 15.39 -8.95 8.48
N THR A 150 14.74 -9.86 9.21
CA THR A 150 14.75 -11.29 8.84
C THR A 150 13.53 -11.68 8.02
N GLU A 151 13.76 -12.46 6.97
CA GLU A 151 12.72 -13.00 6.11
C GLU A 151 11.80 -13.96 6.87
N THR A 152 10.71 -13.44 7.41
CA THR A 152 9.57 -14.27 7.81
C THR A 152 8.46 -14.18 6.78
N VAL A 153 7.40 -14.97 6.98
CA VAL A 153 6.16 -14.78 6.21
C VAL A 153 5.65 -13.35 6.45
N GLY A 154 5.52 -12.55 5.38
CA GLY A 154 5.07 -11.16 5.43
C GLY A 154 6.11 -10.17 4.89
N PHE A 155 5.97 -8.88 5.21
CA PHE A 155 6.92 -7.85 4.82
C PHE A 155 7.87 -7.51 5.97
N THR A 156 9.16 -7.41 5.67
CA THR A 156 10.18 -6.91 6.62
C THR A 156 10.32 -5.41 6.48
N TYR A 157 10.38 -4.67 7.59
CA TYR A 157 10.38 -3.21 7.51
C TYR A 157 11.59 -2.64 6.77
N PHE A 158 12.79 -3.05 7.15
CA PHE A 158 14.00 -2.38 6.72
C PHE A 158 14.20 -2.45 5.20
N PRO A 159 14.18 -3.63 4.53
CA PRO A 159 14.39 -3.72 3.08
C PRO A 159 13.40 -2.88 2.29
N TRP A 160 12.15 -2.83 2.73
CA TRP A 160 11.06 -2.12 2.05
C TRP A 160 11.09 -0.61 2.25
N LEU A 161 11.88 -0.08 3.19
CA LEU A 161 12.10 1.35 3.37
C LEU A 161 12.68 2.01 2.10
N PHE A 162 13.38 1.25 1.26
CA PHE A 162 13.92 1.75 -0.01
C PHE A 162 12.85 2.40 -0.89
N ALA A 163 11.63 1.82 -0.91
CA ALA A 163 10.56 2.27 -1.80
C ALA A 163 10.02 3.64 -1.38
N PHE A 164 9.89 3.87 -0.06
CA PHE A 164 9.46 5.18 0.47
C PHE A 164 10.46 6.28 0.09
N LEU A 165 11.76 6.04 0.33
CA LEU A 165 12.83 6.99 0.04
C LEU A 165 13.00 7.20 -1.48
N GLY A 166 12.97 6.12 -2.24
CA GLY A 166 13.02 6.11 -3.70
C GLY A 166 11.85 6.88 -4.31
N GLY A 167 10.65 6.74 -3.76
CA GLY A 167 9.47 7.52 -4.14
C GLY A 167 9.65 9.02 -3.92
N VAL A 168 10.18 9.43 -2.75
CA VAL A 168 10.48 10.85 -2.46
C VAL A 168 11.48 11.41 -3.48
N PHE A 169 12.54 10.67 -3.79
CA PHE A 169 13.50 11.05 -4.81
C PHE A 169 12.83 11.15 -6.20
N ALA A 170 12.11 10.12 -6.65
CA ALA A 170 11.45 10.06 -7.95
C ALA A 170 10.42 11.20 -8.16
N TYR A 171 9.76 11.63 -7.08
CA TYR A 171 8.83 12.74 -7.10
C TYR A 171 9.51 14.10 -7.29
N ARG A 172 10.63 14.32 -6.58
CA ARG A 172 11.37 15.59 -6.60
C ARG A 172 12.29 15.71 -7.80
N ALA A 173 12.78 14.58 -8.33
CA ALA A 173 13.61 14.53 -9.51
C ALA A 173 12.85 14.97 -10.77
N SER A 174 13.61 15.38 -11.80
CA SER A 174 13.05 15.71 -13.10
C SER A 174 12.55 14.43 -13.80
N ASN A 175 11.59 14.57 -14.71
CA ASN A 175 11.05 13.41 -15.42
C ASN A 175 12.10 12.69 -16.28
N ARG A 176 13.12 13.43 -16.76
CA ARG A 176 14.27 12.85 -17.48
C ARG A 176 15.12 11.95 -16.59
N VAL A 177 15.34 12.35 -15.33
CA VAL A 177 16.06 11.51 -14.36
C VAL A 177 15.29 10.22 -14.09
N ASN A 178 13.97 10.28 -13.94
CA ASN A 178 13.15 9.06 -13.78
C ASN A 178 13.28 8.13 -15.00
N LEU A 179 13.28 8.67 -16.23
CA LEU A 179 13.52 7.86 -17.42
C LEU A 179 14.90 7.20 -17.40
N ILE A 180 15.95 7.98 -17.12
CA ILE A 180 17.33 7.46 -17.05
C ILE A 180 17.43 6.34 -16.03
N MET A 181 16.91 6.55 -14.81
CA MET A 181 16.92 5.54 -13.75
C MET A 181 16.14 4.28 -14.14
N THR A 182 15.01 4.44 -14.84
CA THR A 182 14.23 3.31 -15.38
C THR A 182 15.05 2.51 -16.38
N LEU A 183 15.70 3.17 -17.33
CA LEU A 183 16.49 2.52 -18.37
C LEU A 183 17.75 1.86 -17.79
N VAL A 184 18.43 2.51 -16.84
CA VAL A 184 19.61 1.96 -16.17
C VAL A 184 19.23 0.72 -15.35
N ALA A 185 18.21 0.81 -14.51
CA ALA A 185 17.76 -0.33 -13.70
C ALA A 185 17.23 -1.47 -14.56
N GLY A 186 16.47 -1.16 -15.62
CA GLY A 186 15.96 -2.15 -16.57
C GLY A 186 17.09 -2.80 -17.37
N GLY A 187 18.08 -2.04 -17.80
CA GLY A 187 19.27 -2.56 -18.46
C GLY A 187 20.08 -3.49 -17.55
N MET A 188 20.29 -3.10 -16.30
CA MET A 188 20.92 -3.96 -15.29
C MET A 188 20.11 -5.23 -15.03
N LEU A 189 18.78 -5.14 -14.98
CA LEU A 189 17.90 -6.30 -14.85
C LEU A 189 18.06 -7.27 -16.01
N VAL A 190 18.12 -6.76 -17.25
CA VAL A 190 18.36 -7.59 -18.45
C VAL A 190 19.73 -8.26 -18.40
N VAL A 191 20.79 -7.53 -18.04
CA VAL A 191 22.15 -8.08 -17.91
C VAL A 191 22.19 -9.19 -16.85
N VAL A 192 21.62 -8.93 -15.67
CA VAL A 192 21.55 -9.93 -14.59
C VAL A 192 20.75 -11.15 -15.04
N SER A 193 19.61 -10.94 -15.72
CA SER A 193 18.75 -12.04 -16.19
C SER A 193 19.41 -12.89 -17.28
N TYR A 194 20.20 -12.29 -18.17
CA TYR A 194 20.97 -13.02 -19.19
C TYR A 194 22.00 -13.98 -18.59
N GLY A 195 22.42 -13.74 -17.34
CA GLY A 195 23.30 -14.63 -16.57
C GLY A 195 22.65 -15.93 -16.07
N GLY A 196 21.40 -16.23 -16.43
CA GLY A 196 20.72 -17.48 -16.07
C GLY A 196 19.79 -17.40 -14.86
N VAL A 197 19.18 -16.24 -14.62
CA VAL A 197 18.22 -16.05 -13.51
C VAL A 197 16.93 -16.81 -13.80
N SER A 198 16.48 -17.58 -12.81
CA SER A 198 15.23 -18.33 -12.80
C SER A 198 14.09 -17.52 -12.19
N GLU A 199 12.84 -17.97 -12.38
CA GLU A 199 11.69 -17.38 -11.68
C GLU A 199 11.81 -17.43 -10.15
N ALA A 200 12.50 -18.46 -9.63
CA ALA A 200 12.72 -18.64 -8.19
C ALA A 200 13.61 -17.53 -7.60
N ASP A 201 14.36 -16.81 -8.43
CA ASP A 201 15.22 -15.72 -8.00
C ASP A 201 14.47 -14.40 -7.82
N TYR A 202 13.18 -14.31 -8.18
CA TYR A 202 12.33 -13.15 -7.95
C TYR A 202 11.59 -13.24 -6.60
N VAL A 203 12.36 -13.28 -5.51
CA VAL A 203 11.81 -13.45 -4.15
C VAL A 203 11.51 -12.10 -3.51
N LYS A 204 10.23 -11.75 -3.43
CA LYS A 204 9.77 -10.50 -2.78
C LYS A 204 10.14 -10.39 -1.30
N TYR A 205 10.18 -11.53 -0.60
CA TYR A 205 10.42 -11.58 0.85
C TYR A 205 11.87 -11.27 1.21
N ASN A 206 12.82 -11.73 0.39
CA ASN A 206 14.25 -11.43 0.52
C ASN A 206 14.66 -10.12 -0.19
N MET A 207 13.76 -9.49 -0.95
CA MET A 207 14.12 -8.36 -1.82
C MET A 207 15.36 -8.72 -2.69
N SER A 208 15.35 -9.87 -3.35
CA SER A 208 16.51 -10.33 -4.14
C SER A 208 16.96 -9.29 -5.18
N MET A 209 18.21 -9.37 -5.65
CA MET A 209 18.74 -8.39 -6.61
C MET A 209 17.88 -8.25 -7.89
N PRO A 210 17.42 -9.33 -8.57
CA PRO A 210 16.50 -9.20 -9.70
C PRO A 210 15.18 -8.53 -9.32
N TYR A 211 14.63 -8.87 -8.16
CA TYR A 211 13.38 -8.28 -7.67
C TYR A 211 13.53 -6.80 -7.32
N LEU A 212 14.65 -6.39 -6.73
CA LEU A 212 14.97 -4.99 -6.46
C LEU A 212 15.09 -4.20 -7.77
N LEU A 213 15.86 -4.70 -8.74
CA LEU A 213 16.05 -4.03 -10.03
C LEU A 213 14.72 -3.87 -10.78
N LEU A 214 13.88 -4.91 -10.76
CA LEU A 214 12.50 -4.83 -11.26
C LEU A 214 11.69 -3.78 -10.51
N SER A 215 11.75 -3.76 -9.18
CA SER A 215 11.06 -2.79 -8.34
C SER A 215 11.48 -1.35 -8.61
N ILE A 216 12.78 -1.09 -8.76
CA ILE A 216 13.34 0.21 -9.10
C ILE A 216 12.91 0.64 -10.50
N THR A 217 12.97 -0.28 -11.47
CA THR A 217 12.51 -0.05 -12.85
C THR A 217 11.04 0.37 -12.86
N VAL A 218 10.17 -0.36 -12.17
CA VAL A 218 8.73 -0.07 -12.11
C VAL A 218 8.46 1.22 -11.34
N LEU A 219 9.15 1.47 -10.21
CA LEU A 219 9.00 2.70 -9.44
C LEU A 219 9.31 3.92 -10.30
N PHE A 220 10.51 4.01 -10.87
CA PHE A 220 10.90 5.16 -11.68
C PHE A 220 10.08 5.26 -12.97
N GLY A 221 9.76 4.12 -13.58
CA GLY A 221 8.93 4.04 -14.78
C GLY A 221 7.52 4.58 -14.53
N ALA A 222 6.89 4.22 -13.42
CA ALA A 222 5.58 4.71 -13.03
C ALA A 222 5.59 6.23 -12.80
N PHE A 223 6.57 6.76 -12.06
CA PHE A 223 6.71 8.21 -11.89
C PHE A 223 6.97 8.92 -13.22
N TYR A 224 7.76 8.33 -14.12
CA TYR A 224 8.01 8.88 -15.44
C TYR A 224 6.74 8.95 -16.32
N LEU A 225 5.98 7.86 -16.35
CA LEU A 225 4.78 7.72 -17.17
C LEU A 225 3.66 8.61 -16.65
N PHE A 226 3.28 8.49 -15.37
CA PHE A 226 2.10 9.16 -14.84
C PHE A 226 2.31 10.67 -14.66
N ARG A 227 3.54 11.15 -14.44
CA ARG A 227 3.81 12.61 -14.38
C ARG A 227 3.81 13.30 -15.73
N ARG A 228 3.74 12.57 -16.86
CA ARG A 228 3.59 13.17 -18.20
C ARG A 228 2.18 13.69 -18.46
N PHE A 229 1.18 13.08 -17.82
CA PHE A 229 -0.21 13.46 -18.00
C PHE A 229 -0.51 14.69 -17.15
N LYS A 230 -0.82 15.81 -17.81
CA LYS A 230 -1.15 17.08 -17.15
C LYS A 230 -2.58 17.14 -16.63
N SER A 231 -3.47 16.33 -17.20
CA SER A 231 -4.87 16.23 -16.84
C SER A 231 -5.35 14.80 -16.98
N TYR A 232 -6.35 14.46 -16.17
CA TYR A 232 -7.04 13.18 -16.19
C TYR A 232 -8.54 13.46 -16.26
N ALA A 233 -9.30 12.55 -16.90
CA ALA A 233 -10.75 12.64 -16.90
C ALA A 233 -11.30 12.56 -15.46
N PRO A 234 -12.34 13.35 -15.09
CA PRO A 234 -12.92 13.32 -13.74
C PRO A 234 -13.44 11.94 -13.33
N ALA A 235 -13.97 11.17 -14.28
CA ALA A 235 -14.51 9.83 -14.07
C ALA A 235 -13.48 8.70 -14.28
N ASN A 236 -12.17 9.00 -14.16
CA ASN A 236 -11.14 7.99 -14.43
C ASN A 236 -11.11 6.90 -13.35
N PRO A 237 -11.36 5.61 -13.70
CA PRO A 237 -11.42 4.52 -12.73
C PRO A 237 -10.07 4.25 -12.05
N LEU A 238 -8.95 4.55 -12.73
CA LEU A 238 -7.61 4.43 -12.16
C LEU A 238 -7.43 5.41 -10.99
N LEU A 239 -7.85 6.67 -11.19
CA LEU A 239 -7.80 7.68 -10.13
C LEU A 239 -8.74 7.31 -8.98
N TYR A 240 -9.92 6.77 -9.29
CA TYR A 240 -10.85 6.30 -8.28
C TYR A 240 -10.23 5.20 -7.40
N ALA A 241 -9.66 4.16 -8.01
CA ALA A 241 -8.97 3.10 -7.30
C ALA A 241 -7.81 3.65 -6.44
N GLY A 242 -7.03 4.58 -6.99
CA GLY A 242 -5.92 5.21 -6.26
C GLY A 242 -6.34 6.09 -5.09
N LYS A 243 -7.42 6.85 -5.22
CA LYS A 243 -7.99 7.70 -4.16
C LYS A 243 -8.56 6.85 -3.02
N HIS A 244 -9.12 5.69 -3.34
CA HIS A 244 -9.75 4.76 -2.40
C HIS A 244 -8.91 3.49 -2.19
N SER A 245 -7.59 3.57 -2.35
CA SER A 245 -6.72 2.39 -2.40
C SER A 245 -6.71 1.55 -1.12
N LEU A 246 -6.92 2.18 0.04
CA LEU A 246 -7.05 1.45 1.30
C LEU A 246 -8.34 0.62 1.34
N LEU A 247 -9.46 1.17 0.84
CA LEU A 247 -10.70 0.42 0.73
C LEU A 247 -10.56 -0.70 -0.29
N PHE A 248 -9.91 -0.42 -1.43
CA PHE A 248 -9.56 -1.43 -2.42
C PHE A 248 -8.76 -2.58 -1.79
N LEU A 249 -7.74 -2.29 -0.97
CA LEU A 249 -6.91 -3.28 -0.28
C LEU A 249 -7.77 -4.27 0.54
N PHE A 250 -8.75 -3.81 1.30
CA PHE A 250 -9.63 -4.71 2.05
C PHE A 250 -10.65 -5.42 1.15
N THR A 251 -11.32 -4.68 0.26
CA THR A 251 -12.39 -5.24 -0.58
C THR A 251 -11.88 -6.31 -1.55
N HIS A 252 -10.77 -6.09 -2.24
CA HIS A 252 -10.26 -7.06 -3.21
C HIS A 252 -9.81 -8.37 -2.53
N LEU A 253 -9.13 -8.28 -1.38
CA LEU A 253 -8.67 -9.49 -0.66
C LEU A 253 -9.87 -10.29 -0.16
N PHE A 254 -10.88 -9.62 0.41
CA PHE A 254 -12.11 -10.29 0.83
C PHE A 254 -12.79 -11.02 -0.34
N LEU A 255 -12.90 -10.37 -1.49
CA LEU A 255 -13.50 -10.97 -2.69
C LEU A 255 -12.69 -12.14 -3.24
N ILE A 256 -11.36 -12.06 -3.24
CA ILE A 256 -10.50 -13.18 -3.64
C ILE A 256 -10.75 -14.38 -2.73
N LEU A 257 -10.77 -14.19 -1.41
CA LEU A 257 -11.04 -15.25 -0.45
C LEU A 257 -12.46 -15.82 -0.60
N ALA A 258 -13.46 -14.96 -0.86
CA ALA A 258 -14.83 -15.40 -1.12
C ALA A 258 -14.91 -16.24 -2.40
N PHE A 259 -14.24 -15.83 -3.48
CA PHE A 259 -14.24 -16.57 -4.74
C PHE A 259 -13.52 -17.91 -4.63
N ASP A 260 -12.42 -17.97 -3.88
CA ASP A 260 -11.72 -19.21 -3.55
C ASP A 260 -12.67 -20.18 -2.81
N ARG A 261 -13.40 -19.69 -1.80
CA ARG A 261 -14.39 -20.49 -1.06
C ARG A 261 -15.58 -20.96 -1.90
N LEU A 262 -15.99 -20.18 -2.89
CA LEU A 262 -17.03 -20.56 -3.85
C LEU A 262 -16.52 -21.55 -4.91
N GLY A 263 -15.24 -21.93 -4.89
CA GLY A 263 -14.65 -22.83 -5.88
C GLY A 263 -14.49 -22.21 -7.27
N LEU A 264 -14.70 -20.90 -7.40
CA LEU A 264 -14.49 -20.15 -8.66
C LEU A 264 -13.02 -20.11 -9.06
N GLY A 265 -12.14 -20.46 -8.14
CA GLY A 265 -10.72 -20.54 -8.36
C GLY A 265 -10.23 -21.46 -9.49
N ARG A 266 -11.10 -22.35 -9.97
CA ARG A 266 -10.82 -23.27 -11.08
C ARG A 266 -11.06 -22.65 -12.46
N LEU A 267 -11.64 -21.45 -12.51
CA LEU A 267 -11.85 -20.72 -13.76
C LEU A 267 -10.51 -20.20 -14.31
N TYR A 268 -10.49 -19.88 -15.60
CA TYR A 268 -9.32 -19.29 -16.24
C TYR A 268 -8.87 -18.02 -15.51
N ILE A 269 -7.57 -17.96 -15.18
CA ILE A 269 -7.02 -16.99 -14.23
C ILE A 269 -7.26 -15.53 -14.62
N VAL A 270 -7.16 -15.22 -15.92
CA VAL A 270 -7.40 -13.86 -16.44
C VAL A 270 -8.87 -13.45 -16.29
N LEU A 271 -9.80 -14.41 -16.42
CA LEU A 271 -11.22 -14.15 -16.19
C LEU A 271 -11.47 -13.82 -14.72
N ILE A 272 -10.82 -14.53 -13.80
CA ILE A 272 -10.89 -14.23 -12.38
C ILE A 272 -10.31 -12.84 -12.06
N TRP A 273 -9.19 -12.45 -12.67
CA TRP A 273 -8.66 -11.08 -12.50
C TRP A 273 -9.67 -10.02 -12.90
N GLY A 274 -10.29 -10.18 -14.07
CA GLY A 274 -11.35 -9.29 -14.54
C GLY A 274 -12.55 -9.25 -13.60
N LEU A 275 -13.02 -10.42 -13.16
CA LEU A 275 -14.16 -10.54 -12.25
C LEU A 275 -13.88 -9.90 -10.90
N VAL A 276 -12.73 -10.19 -10.27
CA VAL A 276 -12.32 -9.58 -9.00
C VAL A 276 -12.20 -8.06 -9.15
N LEU A 277 -11.65 -7.56 -10.26
CA LEU A 277 -11.53 -6.12 -10.49
C LEU A 277 -12.90 -5.44 -10.59
N ILE A 278 -13.82 -6.00 -11.38
CA ILE A 278 -15.18 -5.47 -11.54
C ILE A 278 -15.94 -5.54 -10.22
N CYS A 279 -15.92 -6.69 -9.55
CA CYS A 279 -16.60 -6.88 -8.26
C CYS A 279 -16.00 -6.00 -7.17
N THR A 280 -14.68 -5.77 -7.16
CA THR A 280 -14.04 -4.83 -6.23
C THR A 280 -14.53 -3.42 -6.49
N TYR A 281 -14.54 -2.97 -7.76
CA TYR A 281 -15.03 -1.64 -8.13
C TYR A 281 -16.49 -1.43 -7.70
N VAL A 282 -17.38 -2.38 -8.04
CA VAL A 282 -18.80 -2.33 -7.65
C VAL A 282 -18.96 -2.39 -6.14
N GLY A 283 -18.27 -3.31 -5.47
CA GLY A 283 -18.30 -3.48 -4.02
C GLY A 283 -17.88 -2.21 -3.28
N MET A 284 -16.82 -1.54 -3.73
CA MET A 284 -16.40 -0.25 -3.17
C MET A 284 -17.47 0.83 -3.30
N HIS A 285 -18.16 0.92 -4.45
CA HIS A 285 -19.27 1.87 -4.63
C HIS A 285 -20.43 1.58 -3.68
N ILE A 286 -20.82 0.31 -3.56
CA ILE A 286 -21.87 -0.14 -2.64
C ILE A 286 -21.48 0.22 -1.20
N LEU A 287 -20.25 -0.10 -0.78
CA LEU A 287 -19.74 0.20 0.55
C LEU A 287 -19.74 1.71 0.83
N LEU A 288 -19.25 2.53 -0.10
CA LEU A 288 -19.27 3.99 0.05
C LEU A 288 -20.69 4.57 0.08
N TRP A 289 -21.64 3.96 -0.63
CA TRP A 289 -23.05 4.32 -0.53
C TRP A 289 -23.63 4.00 0.84
N PHE A 290 -23.41 2.78 1.36
CA PHE A 290 -23.79 2.41 2.72
C PHE A 290 -23.12 3.29 3.78
N ASN A 291 -21.88 3.72 3.53
CA ASN A 291 -21.12 4.54 4.46
C ASN A 291 -21.84 5.85 4.81
N ARG A 292 -22.65 6.39 3.90
CA ARG A 292 -23.40 7.65 4.12
C ARG A 292 -24.33 7.57 5.33
N TYR A 293 -24.80 6.39 5.70
CA TYR A 293 -25.72 6.19 6.83
C TYR A 293 -25.00 5.94 8.17
N ILE A 294 -23.74 5.49 8.13
CA ILE A 294 -22.97 5.09 9.32
C ILE A 294 -21.87 6.09 9.69
N ALA A 295 -21.40 6.89 8.73
CA ALA A 295 -20.26 7.80 8.90
C ALA A 295 -20.45 8.81 10.04
N GLN A 296 -21.69 9.24 10.31
CA GLN A 296 -22.00 10.16 11.41
C GLN A 296 -21.62 9.61 12.79
N TYR A 297 -21.72 8.29 13.00
CA TYR A 297 -21.37 7.69 14.28
C TYR A 297 -19.85 7.70 14.51
N LEU A 298 -19.06 7.64 13.43
CA LEU A 298 -17.60 7.60 13.47
C LEU A 298 -16.94 8.98 13.69
N GLU A 299 -17.75 10.03 13.86
CA GLU A 299 -17.27 11.35 14.29
C GLU A 299 -16.83 11.37 15.76
N HIS A 300 -17.20 10.35 16.54
CA HIS A 300 -16.81 10.23 17.94
C HIS A 300 -15.62 9.28 18.12
N PHE A 301 -14.86 9.47 19.21
CA PHE A 301 -13.71 8.61 19.52
C PHE A 301 -14.11 7.18 19.92
N LEU A 302 -15.26 7.02 20.59
CA LEU A 302 -15.67 5.74 21.18
C LEU A 302 -15.80 4.61 20.13
N PRO A 303 -16.45 4.80 18.97
CA PRO A 303 -16.48 3.78 17.92
C PRO A 303 -15.09 3.36 17.41
N TRP A 304 -14.12 4.27 17.36
CA TRP A 304 -12.75 3.91 17.00
C TRP A 304 -12.09 3.02 18.05
N ALA A 305 -12.29 3.30 19.33
CA ALA A 305 -11.82 2.43 20.41
C ALA A 305 -12.46 1.03 20.30
N VAL A 306 -13.77 0.96 20.02
CA VAL A 306 -14.48 -0.31 19.81
C VAL A 306 -13.91 -1.08 18.61
N ILE A 307 -13.66 -0.42 17.48
CA ILE A 307 -13.02 -1.04 16.31
C ILE A 307 -11.66 -1.62 16.68
N VAL A 308 -10.79 -0.84 17.34
CA VAL A 308 -9.44 -1.27 17.73
C VAL A 308 -9.48 -2.47 18.67
N ILE A 309 -10.35 -2.43 19.69
CA ILE A 309 -10.53 -3.55 20.62
C ILE A 309 -11.05 -4.78 19.87
N SER A 310 -11.98 -4.59 18.94
CA SER A 310 -12.59 -5.70 18.17
C SER A 310 -11.57 -6.43 17.30
N VAL A 311 -10.69 -5.71 16.60
CA VAL A 311 -9.62 -6.30 15.76
C VAL A 311 -8.72 -7.25 16.57
N VAL A 312 -8.50 -6.94 17.85
CA VAL A 312 -7.68 -7.79 18.74
C VAL A 312 -8.52 -8.90 19.38
N ALA A 313 -9.74 -8.60 19.80
CA ALA A 313 -10.60 -9.51 20.56
C ALA A 313 -11.22 -10.63 19.70
N VAL A 314 -11.59 -10.33 18.45
CA VAL A 314 -12.24 -11.28 17.53
C VAL A 314 -11.45 -12.59 17.40
N PRO A 315 -10.16 -12.62 17.02
CA PRO A 315 -9.41 -13.87 16.90
C PRO A 315 -9.09 -14.56 18.23
N LEU A 316 -9.30 -13.89 19.38
CA LEU A 316 -9.12 -14.47 20.71
C LEU A 316 -10.37 -15.19 21.22
N VAL A 317 -11.55 -14.71 20.82
CA VAL A 317 -12.83 -15.20 21.34
C VAL A 317 -13.55 -16.09 20.33
N ILE A 318 -13.35 -15.87 19.03
CA ILE A 318 -14.06 -16.58 17.97
C ILE A 318 -13.17 -17.70 17.43
N PRO A 319 -13.56 -18.98 17.54
CA PRO A 319 -12.78 -20.09 16.99
C PRO A 319 -13.04 -20.30 15.49
N ASN A 320 -14.14 -19.76 14.95
CA ASN A 320 -14.51 -19.95 13.55
C ASN A 320 -13.69 -19.03 12.63
N ARG A 321 -12.83 -19.63 11.81
CA ARG A 321 -11.96 -18.91 10.86
C ARG A 321 -12.71 -18.02 9.89
N ASP A 322 -13.84 -18.46 9.37
CA ASP A 322 -14.60 -17.73 8.35
C ASP A 322 -15.29 -16.51 8.95
N LEU A 323 -15.77 -16.65 10.18
CA LEU A 323 -16.34 -15.54 10.93
C LEU A 323 -15.26 -14.50 11.30
N ILE A 324 -14.04 -14.93 11.66
CA ILE A 324 -12.90 -14.00 11.84
C ILE A 324 -12.68 -13.21 10.54
N ILE A 325 -12.54 -13.89 9.39
CA ILE A 325 -12.30 -13.23 8.10
C ILE A 325 -13.39 -12.20 7.82
N LEU A 326 -14.67 -12.57 8.00
CA LEU A 326 -15.80 -11.69 7.74
C LEU A 326 -15.80 -10.45 8.65
N MET A 327 -15.59 -10.65 9.96
CA MET A 327 -15.60 -9.56 10.94
C MET A 327 -14.41 -8.61 10.71
N GLU A 328 -13.22 -9.15 10.49
CA GLU A 328 -12.02 -8.35 10.23
C GLU A 328 -12.10 -7.61 8.90
N ALA A 329 -12.66 -8.24 7.87
CA ALA A 329 -12.95 -7.57 6.61
C ALA A 329 -13.94 -6.40 6.81
N ALA A 330 -15.00 -6.59 7.59
CA ALA A 330 -15.95 -5.53 7.89
C ALA A 330 -15.31 -4.36 8.68
N LEU A 331 -14.51 -4.66 9.73
CA LEU A 331 -13.80 -3.67 10.52
C LEU A 331 -12.77 -2.89 9.67
N GLY A 332 -12.01 -3.60 8.85
CA GLY A 332 -11.03 -3.03 7.94
C GLY A 332 -11.66 -2.13 6.86
N MET A 333 -12.76 -2.57 6.24
CA MET A 333 -13.51 -1.75 5.27
C MET A 333 -14.14 -0.53 5.92
N LEU A 334 -14.73 -0.68 7.13
CA LEU A 334 -15.29 0.43 7.89
C LEU A 334 -14.23 1.50 8.20
N PHE A 335 -13.06 1.07 8.64
CA PHE A 335 -11.91 1.94 8.83
C PHE A 335 -11.47 2.61 7.52
N ALA A 336 -11.34 1.84 6.43
CA ALA A 336 -10.87 2.34 5.16
C ALA A 336 -11.79 3.39 4.52
N MET A 337 -13.08 3.34 4.78
CA MET A 337 -14.04 4.35 4.33
C MET A 337 -13.95 5.65 5.14
N ASN A 338 -13.51 5.57 6.41
CA ASN A 338 -13.71 6.64 7.40
C ASN A 338 -12.42 7.14 8.09
N TYR A 339 -11.25 6.60 7.75
CA TYR A 339 -9.97 6.97 8.40
C TYR A 339 -9.66 8.47 8.38
N LYS A 340 -10.25 9.24 7.45
CA LYS A 340 -10.13 10.70 7.41
C LYS A 340 -10.78 11.38 8.64
N GLN A 341 -11.89 10.83 9.14
CA GLN A 341 -12.56 11.32 10.34
C GLN A 341 -11.72 11.03 11.59
N LEU A 342 -11.13 9.84 11.69
CA LEU A 342 -10.15 9.54 12.74
C LEU A 342 -8.98 10.51 12.69
N SER A 343 -8.46 10.75 11.49
CA SER A 343 -7.38 11.69 11.29
C SER A 343 -7.74 13.12 11.70
N SER A 344 -8.98 13.59 11.52
CA SER A 344 -9.40 14.91 12.00
C SER A 344 -9.51 14.98 13.51
N LEU A 345 -9.96 13.91 14.18
CA LEU A 345 -10.01 13.83 15.64
C LEU A 345 -8.62 13.92 16.29
N MET A 346 -7.61 13.38 15.60
CA MET A 346 -6.22 13.40 16.05
C MET A 346 -5.48 14.69 15.69
N SER A 347 -6.09 15.55 14.87
CA SER A 347 -5.53 16.83 14.51
C SER A 347 -5.86 17.83 15.62
N ALA A 348 -4.97 17.99 16.61
CA ALA A 348 -5.05 19.13 17.51
C ALA A 348 -5.10 20.41 16.65
N SER A 349 -6.15 21.20 16.83
CA SER A 349 -6.54 22.32 15.99
C SER A 349 -5.37 23.17 15.50
N VAL A 350 -5.14 23.16 14.19
CA VAL A 350 -4.56 24.30 13.48
C VAL A 350 -5.62 24.76 12.49
N SER A 351 -6.40 25.76 12.91
CA SER A 351 -7.40 26.59 12.19
C SER A 351 -8.11 26.02 10.95
N PRO A 352 -9.46 26.07 10.87
CA PRO A 352 -10.21 25.56 9.74
C PRO A 352 -10.06 26.50 8.54
N ARG A 353 -9.08 26.24 7.67
CA ARG A 353 -9.26 26.61 6.25
C ARG A 353 -10.06 25.50 5.60
N ARG A 354 -11.38 25.72 5.51
CA ARG A 354 -12.27 25.00 4.59
C ARG A 354 -11.57 24.92 3.24
N GLU A 355 -11.28 23.70 2.79
CA GLU A 355 -11.05 23.48 1.36
C GLU A 355 -12.32 23.94 0.63
N PRO A 356 -12.23 24.70 -0.47
CA PRO A 356 -13.41 25.04 -1.25
C PRO A 356 -14.04 23.74 -1.75
N ALA A 357 -15.30 23.52 -1.40
CA ALA A 357 -16.11 22.48 -2.02
C ALA A 357 -16.05 22.69 -3.54
N LEU A 358 -15.64 21.65 -4.27
CA LEU A 358 -15.88 21.62 -5.70
C LEU A 358 -17.40 21.67 -5.91
N PRO A 359 -17.91 22.41 -6.91
CA PRO A 359 -19.33 22.46 -7.17
C PRO A 359 -19.82 21.03 -7.43
N GLU A 360 -20.82 20.60 -6.65
CA GLU A 360 -21.65 19.50 -7.07
C GLU A 360 -22.19 19.85 -8.45
N ALA A 361 -21.91 19.01 -9.44
CA ALA A 361 -22.59 19.08 -10.71
C ALA A 361 -24.05 18.73 -10.45
N VAL A 362 -24.82 19.75 -10.09
CA VAL A 362 -26.27 19.74 -10.11
C VAL A 362 -26.66 19.44 -11.55
N GLY A 363 -27.32 18.30 -11.73
CA GLY A 363 -27.98 18.01 -12.99
C GLY A 363 -29.05 19.06 -13.23
N GLU A 364 -28.95 19.75 -14.36
CA GLU A 364 -30.10 20.38 -14.98
C GLU A 364 -30.49 19.57 -16.21
N ARG A 365 -31.75 19.14 -16.16
CA ARG A 365 -32.54 18.58 -17.25
C ARG A 365 -32.60 19.60 -18.39
N VAL A 366 -32.49 19.14 -19.63
CA VAL A 366 -33.49 19.34 -20.69
C VAL A 366 -33.60 18.05 -21.47
#